data_AF-A0A1Y0CL82-F1
#
_entry.id   AF-A0A1Y0CL82-F1
#
_cell.length_a   1.000
_cell.length_b   1.000
_cell.length_c   1.000
_cell.angle_alpha   90.00
_cell.angle_beta   90.00
_cell.angle_gamma   90.00
#
_symmetry.space_group_name_H-M   'P 1'
#
loop_
_entity.id
_entity.type
_entity.pdbx_description
1 polymer ?
#
loop_
_entity_poly.entity_id
_entity_poly.type
_entity_poly.pdbx_seq_one_letter_code
_entity_poly.pdbx_strand_id
1 'polypeptide(L)' 'MTRNHSSQIHILLDKIEVMSIMNCSGIFTGENMQANWSTYQKTNMGFGVVAGEFNDSDSNLNIVHDPDVVDMPVQNKSSN' A
#
# COMPACT_ATOMS: atom_id res chain seq x y z
N MET A 1 -33.39 -29.91 -20.21
CA MET A 1 -33.53 -29.08 -18.99
C MET A 1 -32.38 -28.10 -18.96
N THR A 2 -32.59 -26.85 -19.34
CA THR A 2 -31.57 -25.80 -19.37
C THR A 2 -31.54 -25.09 -18.01
N ARG A 3 -30.45 -25.25 -17.26
CA ARG A 3 -30.22 -24.51 -16.01
C ARG A 3 -29.85 -23.07 -16.39
N ASN A 4 -30.85 -22.19 -16.46
CA ASN A 4 -30.64 -20.75 -16.49
C ASN A 4 -30.37 -20.27 -15.05
N HIS A 5 -29.10 -20.05 -14.74
CA HIS A 5 -28.72 -19.17 -13.64
C HIS A 5 -27.70 -18.17 -14.16
N SER A 6 -28.19 -17.10 -14.78
CA SER A 6 -27.49 -15.82 -14.67
C SER A 6 -27.89 -15.27 -13.30
N SER A 7 -27.06 -15.49 -12.29
CA SER A 7 -27.16 -14.71 -11.07
C SER A 7 -26.78 -13.29 -11.45
N GLN A 8 -27.77 -12.42 -11.65
CA GLN A 8 -27.56 -11.01 -11.89
C GLN A 8 -26.90 -10.40 -10.65
N ILE A 9 -25.58 -10.26 -10.68
CA ILE A 9 -24.83 -9.59 -9.62
C ILE A 9 -24.97 -8.09 -9.85
N HIS A 10 -25.65 -7.42 -8.94
CA HIS A 10 -25.89 -5.98 -8.98
C HIS A 10 -25.27 -5.34 -7.74
N ILE A 11 -24.20 -4.56 -7.94
CA ILE A 11 -23.49 -3.88 -6.86
C ILE A 11 -23.71 -2.38 -7.05
N LEU A 12 -24.49 -1.78 -6.14
CA LEU A 12 -24.67 -0.33 -6.05
C LEU A 12 -23.88 0.17 -4.84
N LEU A 13 -22.94 1.07 -5.09
CA LEU A 13 -22.19 1.73 -4.03
C LEU A 13 -22.59 3.20 -4.04
N ASP A 14 -23.10 3.69 -2.92
CA ASP A 14 -23.46 5.10 -2.73
C ASP A 14 -22.19 5.97 -2.66
N LYS A 15 -21.18 5.52 -1.91
CA LYS A 15 -19.86 6.16 -1.84
C LYS A 15 -18.77 5.16 -1.47
N ILE A 16 -17.62 5.24 -2.13
CA ILE A 16 -16.36 4.74 -1.60
C ILE A 16 -15.49 5.97 -1.32
N GLU A 17 -15.26 6.28 -0.04
CA GLU A 17 -14.39 7.37 0.36
C GLU A 17 -13.09 6.83 0.93
N VAL A 18 -11.98 7.31 0.39
CA VAL A 18 -10.65 6.83 0.71
C VAL A 18 -9.81 8.04 1.01
N MET A 19 -9.56 8.26 2.29
CA MET A 19 -8.83 9.44 2.74
C MET A 19 -7.31 9.24 2.63
N SER A 20 -6.84 7.99 2.77
CA SER A 20 -5.46 7.64 2.52
C SER A 20 -5.32 6.13 2.30
N ILE A 21 -4.44 5.76 1.39
CA ILE A 21 -3.88 4.42 1.24
C ILE A 21 -2.37 4.60 1.06
N MET A 22 -1.57 3.72 1.65
CA MET A 22 -0.13 3.75 1.52
C MET A 22 0.40 2.34 1.38
N ASN A 23 1.47 2.20 0.59
CA ASN A 23 2.30 1.02 0.38
C ASN A 23 1.53 -0.29 0.15
N CYS A 24 1.66 -0.88 -1.05
CA CYS A 24 1.10 -2.21 -1.30
C CYS A 24 -0.40 -2.28 -0.99
N SER A 25 -1.10 -1.22 -1.36
CA SER A 25 -2.52 -1.01 -1.08
C SER A 25 -3.32 -0.99 -2.38
N GLY A 26 -4.57 -1.42 -2.31
CA GLY A 26 -5.51 -1.30 -3.41
C GLY A 26 -6.94 -1.49 -2.92
N ILE A 27 -7.89 -1.02 -3.72
CA ILE A 27 -9.32 -1.14 -3.44
C ILE A 27 -9.94 -1.88 -4.61
N PHE A 28 -10.53 -3.03 -4.32
CA PHE A 28 -10.99 -3.98 -5.33
C PHE A 28 -12.45 -4.33 -5.08
N THR A 29 -13.24 -4.35 -6.16
CA THR A 29 -14.67 -4.68 -6.14
C THR A 29 -15.01 -5.58 -7.31
N GLY A 30 -15.95 -6.50 -7.12
CA GLY A 30 -16.26 -7.57 -8.08
C GLY A 30 -15.32 -8.76 -7.99
N GLU A 31 -15.30 -9.60 -9.03
CA GLU A 31 -14.35 -10.71 -9.14
C GLU A 31 -12.95 -10.18 -9.43
N ASN A 32 -11.99 -10.48 -8.54
CA ASN A 32 -10.62 -10.02 -8.68
C ASN A 32 -9.63 -11.10 -8.24
N MET A 33 -8.45 -11.13 -8.87
CA MET A 33 -7.31 -11.94 -8.48
C MET A 33 -6.06 -11.06 -8.45
N GLN A 34 -5.43 -10.94 -7.28
CA GLN A 34 -4.17 -10.21 -7.14
C GLN A 34 -3.04 -11.18 -6.79
N ALA A 35 -2.55 -11.86 -7.82
CA ALA A 35 -1.44 -12.80 -7.69
C ALA A 35 -0.08 -12.07 -7.75
N ASN A 36 0.94 -12.67 -7.13
CA ASN A 36 2.33 -12.21 -7.17
C ASN A 36 2.53 -10.78 -6.65
N TRP A 37 1.72 -10.35 -5.68
CA TRP A 37 1.89 -9.05 -5.04
C TRP A 37 3.09 -9.08 -4.09
N SER A 38 4.08 -8.23 -4.33
CA SER A 38 5.17 -7.98 -3.38
C SER A 38 5.51 -6.49 -3.33
N THR A 39 5.91 -6.03 -2.15
CA THR A 39 6.50 -4.71 -1.96
C THR A 39 7.69 -4.85 -1.04
N TYR A 40 8.71 -4.04 -1.27
CA TYR A 40 9.85 -3.91 -0.39
C TYR A 40 10.11 -2.43 -0.25
N GLN A 41 10.18 -1.97 0.99
CA GLN A 41 10.46 -0.59 1.28
C GLN A 41 11.49 -0.54 2.39
N LYS A 42 12.50 0.28 2.17
CA LYS A 42 13.32 0.81 3.24
C LYS A 42 13.12 2.30 3.32
N THR A 43 13.05 2.79 4.55
CA THR A 43 12.83 4.20 4.83
C THR A 43 13.78 4.62 5.93
N ASN A 44 14.64 5.59 5.60
CA ASN A 44 15.53 6.22 6.56
C ASN A 44 15.11 7.68 6.70
N MET A 45 14.16 7.95 7.59
CA MET A 45 13.66 9.30 7.81
C MET A 45 14.22 9.85 9.12
N GLY A 46 14.84 11.03 9.05
CA GLY A 46 15.36 11.71 10.23
C GLY A 46 14.23 12.34 11.02
N PHE A 47 13.44 13.18 10.37
CA PHE A 47 12.31 13.84 11.00
C PHE A 47 10.98 13.07 10.84
N GLY A 48 10.81 12.36 9.74
CA GLY A 48 9.57 11.63 9.45
C GLY A 48 8.51 12.51 8.81
N VAL A 49 7.26 12.06 8.93
CA VAL A 49 6.09 12.69 8.29
C VAL A 49 5.32 13.50 9.32
N VAL A 50 5.02 14.75 8.97
CA VAL A 50 4.09 15.62 9.68
C VAL A 50 2.86 15.80 8.78
N ALA A 51 1.69 15.38 9.22
CA ALA A 51 0.47 15.38 8.42
C ALA A 51 -0.75 15.72 9.27
N GLY A 52 -1.78 16.30 8.64
CA GLY A 52 -2.95 16.85 9.32
C GLY A 52 -2.89 18.38 9.43
N GLU A 53 -3.85 18.97 10.14
CA GLU A 53 -3.97 20.41 10.32
C GLU A 53 -3.32 20.87 11.63
N PHE A 54 -2.90 22.14 11.68
CA PHE A 54 -2.29 22.77 12.86
C PHE A 54 -1.01 22.08 13.37
N ASN A 55 -0.21 21.57 12.44
CA ASN A 55 1.11 21.05 12.78
C ASN A 55 2.12 22.20 12.91
N ASP A 56 2.81 22.25 14.04
CA ASP A 56 3.92 23.15 14.29
C ASP A 56 5.15 22.33 14.68
N SER A 57 6.31 22.74 14.17
CA SER A 57 7.58 22.12 14.49
C SER A 57 8.70 23.13 14.39
N ASP A 58 9.41 23.31 15.49
CA ASP A 58 10.51 24.26 15.59
C ASP A 58 11.75 23.59 16.18
N SER A 59 12.93 24.10 15.80
CA SER A 59 14.24 23.72 16.32
C SER A 59 14.60 22.23 16.15
N ASN A 60 14.11 21.57 15.08
CA ASN A 60 14.44 20.17 14.82
C ASN A 60 15.82 20.04 14.17
N LEU A 61 16.70 19.26 14.80
CA LEU A 61 17.94 18.79 14.21
C LEU A 61 17.85 17.27 14.06
N ASN A 62 17.98 16.78 12.83
CA ASN A 62 17.87 15.35 12.53
C ASN A 62 19.11 14.86 11.80
N ILE A 63 19.68 13.75 12.25
CA ILE A 63 20.81 13.07 11.61
C ILE A 63 20.38 11.65 11.31
N VAL A 64 20.45 11.27 10.04
CA VAL A 64 20.25 9.90 9.59
C VAL A 64 21.61 9.38 9.15
N HIS A 65 22.14 8.45 9.92
CA HIS A 65 23.43 7.82 9.62
C HIS A 65 23.20 6.34 9.43
N ASP A 66 23.35 5.89 8.18
CA ASP A 66 23.16 4.50 7.79
C ASP A 66 24.36 4.01 6.96
N PRO A 67 25.44 3.56 7.62
CA PRO A 67 26.69 3.20 6.98
C PRO A 67 26.76 1.70 6.68
N ASP A 68 25.77 1.15 5.98
CA ASP A 68 25.80 -0.24 5.57
C ASP A 68 26.54 -0.44 4.23
N VAL A 69 27.13 -1.63 4.05
CA VAL A 69 27.83 -2.00 2.81
C VAL A 69 26.84 -2.52 1.77
N VAL A 70 25.76 -3.17 2.23
CA VAL A 70 24.65 -3.63 1.38
C VAL A 70 23.36 -3.27 2.08
N ASP A 71 22.59 -2.42 1.41
CA ASP A 71 21.29 -1.96 1.88
C ASP A 71 20.14 -2.72 1.22
N MET A 72 19.22 -3.23 2.02
CA MET A 72 17.98 -3.94 1.64
C MET A 72 18.12 -4.90 0.43
N PRO A 73 18.84 -6.03 0.55
CA PRO A 73 18.87 -7.03 -0.51
C PRO A 73 17.50 -7.71 -0.65
N VAL A 74 16.83 -7.47 -1.78
CA VAL A 74 15.55 -8.11 -2.13
C VAL A 74 15.80 -9.34 -2.98
N GLN A 75 15.25 -10.49 -2.60
CA GLN A 75 15.27 -11.71 -3.40
C GLN A 75 13.85 -12.10 -3.80
N ASN A 76 13.59 -12.15 -5.10
CA ASN A 76 12.40 -12.79 -5.62
C ASN A 76 12.74 -14.24 -5.99
N LYS A 77 12.31 -15.21 -5.17
CA LYS A 77 12.43 -16.63 -5.54
C LYS A 77 11.20 -17.02 -6.36
N SER A 78 11.27 -16.88 -7.68
CA SER A 78 10.37 -17.62 -8.56
C SER A 78 10.82 -19.09 -8.56
N SER A 79 10.14 -19.92 -7.77
CA SER A 79 10.27 -21.38 -7.91
C SER A 79 9.54 -21.81 -9.19
N ASN A 80 10.31 -22.19 -10.22
CA ASN A 80 9.84 -23.07 -11.29
C ASN A 80 9.94 -24.53 -10.82
#